data_AF-A0A6M7UQL8-F1
#
_entry.id   AF-A0A6M7UQL8-F1
#
_cell.length_a   1.000
_cell.length_b   1.000
_cell.length_c   1.000
_cell.angle_alpha   90.00
_cell.angle_beta   90.00
_cell.angle_gamma   90.00
#
_symmetry.space_group_name_H-M   'P 1'
#
loop_
_entity.id
_entity.type
_entity.pdbx_description
1 polymer ?
#
loop_
_entity_poly.entity_id
_entity_poly.type
_entity_poly.pdbx_seq_one_letter_code
_entity_poly.pdbx_strand_id
1 'polypeptide(L)'
;MSKLRKDLDVLLSTVDALCSIPSMNEYLIGHTRLPAWQKATEYRRVGFQHLAVLVDKLDREESLAIEHELQRSIFASIGSPLLEKYHKEKRDHRVLSRSYGGSPTDPAIKECSVYIVWY
;
A
#
# COMPACT_ATOMS: atom_id res chain seq x y z
N MET A 1 -17.39 13.22 10.78
CA MET A 1 -16.43 12.19 10.33
C MET A 1 -15.25 12.91 9.70
N SER A 2 -14.00 12.59 10.08
CA SER A 2 -12.82 13.25 9.51
C SER A 2 -12.68 12.91 8.02
N LYS A 3 -12.17 13.84 7.22
CA LYS A 3 -11.91 13.66 5.76
C LYS A 3 -11.09 12.40 5.49
N LEU A 4 -10.05 12.18 6.30
CA LEU A 4 -9.20 10.98 6.26
C LEU A 4 -9.96 9.66 6.38
N ARG A 5 -11.00 9.59 7.23
CA ARG A 5 -11.78 8.36 7.41
C ARG A 5 -12.60 8.02 6.16
N LYS A 6 -13.20 9.04 5.54
CA LYS A 6 -13.94 8.86 4.28
C LYS A 6 -13.00 8.44 3.15
N ASP A 7 -11.80 9.01 3.11
CA ASP A 7 -10.80 8.65 2.11
C ASP A 7 -10.33 7.20 2.31
N LEU A 8 -10.13 6.75 3.55
CA LEU A 8 -9.78 5.35 3.84
C LEU A 8 -10.84 4.34 3.40
N ASP A 9 -12.14 4.61 3.62
CA ASP A 9 -13.21 3.69 3.20
C ASP A 9 -13.22 3.50 1.66
N VAL A 10 -12.97 4.58 0.90
CA VAL A 10 -12.86 4.54 -0.57
C VAL A 10 -11.64 3.73 -1.00
N LEU A 11 -10.50 3.90 -0.32
CA LEU A 11 -9.29 3.15 -0.62
C LEU A 11 -9.45 1.66 -0.32
N LEU A 12 -10.07 1.30 0.80
CA LEU A 12 -10.37 -0.10 1.13
C LEU A 12 -11.31 -0.72 0.09
N SER A 13 -12.36 0.00 -0.31
CA SER A 13 -13.27 -0.46 -1.38
C SER A 13 -12.53 -0.67 -2.70
N THR A 14 -11.54 0.18 -3.01
CA THR A 14 -10.70 0.05 -4.21
C THR A 14 -9.82 -1.20 -4.13
N VAL A 15 -9.19 -1.45 -2.97
CA VAL A 15 -8.37 -2.65 -2.75
C VAL A 15 -9.23 -3.92 -2.84
N ASP A 16 -10.43 -3.92 -2.27
CA ASP A 16 -11.37 -5.04 -2.33
C ASP A 16 -11.83 -5.34 -3.77
N ALA A 17 -12.14 -4.29 -4.54
CA ALA A 17 -12.46 -4.42 -5.96
C ALA A 17 -11.29 -5.03 -6.76
N LEU A 18 -10.05 -4.62 -6.48
CA LEU A 18 -8.87 -5.24 -7.09
C LEU A 18 -8.72 -6.71 -6.68
N CYS A 19 -8.90 -7.02 -5.39
CA CYS A 19 -8.81 -8.39 -4.87
C CYS A 19 -9.88 -9.33 -5.45
N SER A 20 -10.97 -8.77 -5.96
CA SER A 20 -12.02 -9.52 -6.68
C SER A 20 -11.60 -9.96 -8.09
N ILE A 21 -10.50 -9.43 -8.63
CA ILE A 21 -9.95 -9.87 -9.92
C ILE A 21 -9.43 -11.32 -9.78
N PRO A 22 -9.90 -12.28 -10.61
CA PRO A 22 -9.51 -13.69 -10.48
C PRO A 22 -8.00 -13.94 -10.63
N SER A 23 -7.32 -13.16 -11.46
CA SER A 23 -5.87 -13.31 -11.69
C SER A 23 -5.02 -12.73 -10.57
N MET A 24 -5.58 -11.89 -9.70
CA MET A 24 -4.85 -11.29 -8.58
C MET A 24 -4.72 -12.33 -7.47
N ASN A 25 -3.56 -12.98 -7.42
CA ASN A 25 -3.32 -14.10 -6.50
C ASN A 25 -2.72 -13.63 -5.18
N GLU A 26 -1.82 -12.64 -5.23
CA GLU A 26 -1.27 -12.02 -4.05
C GLU A 26 -0.95 -10.54 -4.31
N TYR A 27 -1.00 -9.74 -3.25
CA TYR A 27 -0.73 -8.32 -3.32
C TYR A 27 -0.05 -7.78 -2.09
N LEU A 28 0.50 -6.58 -2.24
CA LEU A 28 1.14 -5.82 -1.17
C LEU A 28 0.73 -4.35 -1.28
N ILE A 29 0.45 -3.75 -0.13
CA ILE A 29 0.32 -2.30 -0.01
C ILE A 29 1.61 -1.75 0.60
N GLY A 30 2.09 -0.66 0.02
CA GLY A 30 3.23 0.06 0.57
C GLY A 30 3.12 1.55 0.31
N HIS A 31 3.97 2.32 0.96
CA HIS A 31 4.19 3.72 0.64
C HIS A 31 5.60 3.92 0.05
N THR A 32 5.80 4.98 -0.74
CA THR A 32 7.10 5.31 -1.32
C THR A 32 7.25 6.79 -1.59
N ARG A 33 8.51 7.25 -1.63
CA ARG A 33 8.93 8.57 -2.14
C ARG A 33 9.42 8.48 -3.59
N LEU A 34 9.66 7.27 -4.08
CA LEU A 34 10.15 7.06 -5.43
C LEU A 34 8.99 7.27 -6.42
N PRO A 35 9.26 7.81 -7.61
CA PRO A 35 8.28 7.81 -8.68
C PRO A 35 7.74 6.41 -8.94
N ALA A 36 6.43 6.31 -9.21
CA ALA A 36 5.74 5.04 -9.40
C ALA A 36 6.41 4.12 -10.45
N TRP A 37 6.96 4.70 -11.52
CA TRP A 37 7.66 3.95 -12.57
C TRP A 37 8.95 3.28 -12.06
N GLN A 38 9.69 3.94 -11.17
CA GLN A 38 10.90 3.39 -10.56
C GLN A 38 10.51 2.27 -9.59
N LYS A 39 9.49 2.50 -8.78
CA LYS A 39 9.01 1.49 -7.82
C LYS A 39 8.44 0.25 -8.53
N ALA A 40 7.71 0.44 -9.63
CA ALA A 40 7.22 -0.65 -10.47
C ALA A 40 8.39 -1.47 -11.05
N THR A 41 9.48 -0.81 -11.44
CA THR A 41 10.68 -1.49 -11.94
C THR A 41 11.35 -2.33 -10.85
N GLU A 42 11.43 -1.84 -9.61
CA GLU A 42 11.92 -2.64 -8.48
C GLU A 42 11.05 -3.88 -8.23
N TYR A 43 9.73 -3.70 -8.23
CA TYR A 43 8.79 -4.77 -7.93
C TYR A 43 8.70 -5.84 -9.01
N ARG A 44 8.86 -5.46 -10.28
CA ARG A 44 8.99 -6.42 -11.39
C ARG A 44 10.17 -7.37 -11.23
N ARG A 45 11.27 -6.92 -10.62
CA ARG A 45 12.44 -7.78 -10.36
C ARG A 45 12.18 -8.86 -9.30
N VAL A 46 11.17 -8.66 -8.45
CA VAL A 46 10.79 -9.61 -7.39
C VAL A 46 9.45 -10.32 -7.70
N GLY A 47 8.98 -10.25 -8.95
CA GLY A 47 7.87 -11.06 -9.45
C GLY A 47 6.50 -10.37 -9.51
N PHE A 48 6.33 -9.17 -8.96
CA PHE A 48 5.09 -8.42 -9.09
C PHE A 48 4.97 -7.79 -10.49
N GLN A 49 3.82 -7.95 -11.13
CA GLN A 49 3.63 -7.53 -12.53
C GLN A 49 2.97 -6.15 -12.64
N HIS A 50 2.12 -5.83 -11.68
CA HIS A 50 1.27 -4.65 -11.71
C HIS A 50 1.54 -3.74 -10.52
N LEU A 51 1.37 -2.44 -10.73
CA LEU A 51 1.43 -1.41 -9.70
C LEU A 51 0.35 -0.37 -9.99
N ALA A 52 -0.42 0.00 -8.97
CA ALA A 52 -1.33 1.13 -9.00
C ALA A 52 -1.05 2.07 -7.83
N VAL A 53 -1.03 3.37 -8.11
CA VAL A 53 -0.97 4.39 -7.05
C VAL A 53 -2.39 4.57 -6.53
N LEU A 54 -2.57 4.36 -5.23
CA LEU A 54 -3.84 4.51 -4.53
C LEU A 54 -4.07 5.98 -4.16
N VAL A 55 -3.03 6.65 -3.65
CA VAL A 55 -3.03 8.07 -3.31
C VAL A 55 -1.64 8.65 -3.57
N ASP A 56 -1.58 9.87 -4.08
CA ASP A 56 -0.33 10.60 -4.36
C ASP A 56 -0.33 11.98 -3.67
N LYS A 57 0.83 12.65 -3.68
CA LYS A 57 1.03 14.01 -3.13
C LYS A 57 0.76 14.09 -1.63
N LEU A 58 1.24 13.10 -0.91
CA LEU A 58 1.18 13.04 0.54
C LEU A 58 2.52 13.50 1.12
N ASP A 59 2.48 14.06 2.33
CA ASP A 59 3.69 14.09 3.13
C ASP A 59 3.99 12.71 3.73
N ARG A 60 5.12 12.63 4.42
CA ARG A 60 5.59 11.38 5.01
C ARG A 60 4.63 10.86 6.10
N GLU A 61 4.10 11.72 6.95
CA GLU A 61 3.24 11.31 8.06
C GLU A 61 1.88 10.83 7.53
N GLU A 62 1.30 11.57 6.59
CA GLU A 62 0.04 11.20 5.93
C GLU A 62 0.15 9.85 5.21
N SER A 63 1.20 9.65 4.40
CA SER A 63 1.39 8.39 3.67
C SER A 63 1.54 7.19 4.58
N LEU A 64 2.22 7.38 5.73
CA LEU A 64 2.38 6.33 6.74
C LEU A 64 1.11 6.04 7.50
N ALA A 65 0.38 7.08 7.89
CA ALA A 65 -0.91 6.93 8.55
C ALA A 65 -1.86 6.15 7.64
N ILE A 66 -1.92 6.49 6.35
CA ILE A 66 -2.76 5.78 5.38
C ILE A 66 -2.30 4.34 5.17
N GLU A 67 -1.00 4.08 4.93
CA GLU A 67 -0.47 2.72 4.79
C GLU A 67 -0.83 1.86 6.02
N HIS A 68 -0.57 2.40 7.21
CA HIS A 68 -0.80 1.69 8.46
C HIS A 68 -2.28 1.38 8.68
N GLU A 69 -3.17 2.35 8.44
CA GLU A 69 -4.61 2.18 8.59
C GLU A 69 -5.21 1.19 7.58
N LEU A 70 -4.73 1.20 6.33
CA LEU A 70 -5.08 0.19 5.33
C LEU A 70 -4.65 -1.20 5.77
N GLN A 71 -3.38 -1.36 6.15
CA GLN A 71 -2.85 -2.66 6.60
C GLN A 71 -3.61 -3.17 7.84
N ARG A 72 -3.86 -2.30 8.82
CA ARG A 72 -4.63 -2.65 10.02
C ARG A 72 -6.02 -3.14 9.67
N SER A 73 -6.70 -2.46 8.76
CA SER A 73 -8.05 -2.83 8.33
C SER A 73 -8.05 -4.17 7.57
N ILE A 74 -7.09 -4.39 6.67
CA ILE A 74 -6.93 -5.65 5.96
C ILE A 74 -6.66 -6.81 6.93
N PHE A 75 -5.78 -6.61 7.91
CA PHE A 75 -5.44 -7.63 8.90
C PHE A 75 -6.58 -7.93 9.88
N ALA A 76 -7.52 -7.00 10.05
CA ALA A 76 -8.75 -7.23 10.80
C ALA A 76 -9.81 -8.00 9.99
N SER A 77 -9.70 -8.07 8.66
CA SER A 77 -10.66 -8.73 7.77
C SER A 77 -10.45 -10.25 7.69
N ILE A 78 -10.50 -10.94 8.83
CA ILE A 78 -10.28 -12.39 8.94
C ILE A 78 -11.30 -13.15 8.08
N GLY A 79 -10.82 -14.09 7.27
CA GLY A 79 -11.66 -14.91 6.36
C GLY A 79 -12.14 -14.16 5.10
N SER A 80 -11.63 -12.96 4.84
CA SER A 80 -11.89 -12.24 3.59
C SER A 80 -10.76 -12.46 2.57
N PRO A 81 -11.05 -12.34 1.25
CA PRO A 81 -10.04 -12.35 0.21
C PRO A 81 -8.95 -11.28 0.41
N LEU A 82 -9.27 -10.16 1.08
CA LEU A 82 -8.31 -9.11 1.40
C LEU A 82 -7.13 -9.66 2.21
N LEU A 83 -7.41 -10.44 3.26
CA LEU A 83 -6.35 -10.99 4.11
C LEU A 83 -5.69 -12.22 3.47
N GLU A 84 -6.47 -13.06 2.81
CA GLU A 84 -6.00 -14.32 2.22
C GLU A 84 -5.00 -14.09 1.08
N LYS A 85 -5.24 -13.05 0.27
CA LYS A 85 -4.37 -12.65 -0.83
C LYS A 85 -3.27 -11.67 -0.42
N TYR A 86 -3.19 -11.24 0.83
CA TYR A 86 -2.11 -10.33 1.25
C TYR A 86 -0.78 -11.08 1.33
N HIS A 87 0.31 -10.44 0.89
CA HIS A 87 1.64 -11.05 0.81
C HIS A 87 2.08 -11.71 2.12
N LYS A 88 2.29 -13.03 2.09
CA LYS A 88 2.42 -13.86 3.30
C LYS A 88 3.57 -13.44 4.21
N GLU A 89 4.76 -13.18 3.66
CA GLU A 89 5.91 -12.78 4.48
C GLU A 89 5.74 -11.43 5.16
N LYS A 90 4.92 -10.55 4.55
CA LYS A 90 4.62 -9.21 5.08
C LYS A 90 3.50 -9.27 6.10
N ARG A 91 2.49 -10.12 5.86
CA ARG A 91 1.44 -10.46 6.84
C ARG A 91 2.05 -11.05 8.12
N ASP A 92 2.99 -11.98 7.97
CA ASP A 92 3.59 -12.71 9.08
C ASP A 92 4.79 -11.95 9.70
N HIS A 93 4.96 -10.66 9.35
CA HIS A 93 6.02 -9.75 9.83
C HIS A 93 7.47 -10.25 9.64
N ARG A 94 7.72 -11.22 8.75
CA ARG A 94 9.05 -11.78 8.51
C ARG A 94 9.98 -10.87 7.70
N VAL A 95 9.43 -9.89 6.97
CA VAL A 95 10.21 -8.90 6.22
C VAL A 95 9.80 -7.47 6.63
N LEU A 96 10.31 -7.01 7.77
CA LEU A 96 10.20 -5.62 8.21
C LEU A 96 11.41 -4.81 7.74
N SER A 97 11.50 -4.51 6.44
CA SER A 97 12.48 -3.54 5.96
C SER A 97 11.76 -2.36 5.33
N ARG A 98 11.21 -1.50 6.21
CA ARG A 98 10.84 -0.12 5.89
C ARG A 98 12.12 0.70 5.81
N SER A 99 12.90 0.56 4.74
CA SER A 99 14.04 1.44 4.51
C SER A 99 13.51 2.77 4.00
N TYR A 100 13.16 3.65 4.93
CA TYR A 100 13.03 5.08 4.67
C TYR A 100 14.42 5.58 4.27
N GLY A 101 14.71 5.69 2.98
CA GLY A 101 15.79 6.58 2.55
C GLY A 101 15.59 7.92 3.25
N GLY A 102 16.60 8.40 3.99
CA GLY A 102 16.50 9.47 4.98
C GLY A 102 15.73 10.69 4.46
N SER A 103 14.46 10.79 4.83
CA SER A 103 13.61 11.93 4.48
C SER A 103 13.53 12.89 5.65
N PRO A 104 13.63 14.20 5.41
CA PRO A 104 13.07 15.18 6.32
C PRO A 104 11.58 14.89 6.53
N THR A 105 11.09 15.07 7.76
CA THR A 105 9.68 14.97 8.15
C THR A 105 8.93 16.29 7.90
N ASP A 106 9.30 17.04 6.86
CA ASP A 106 8.69 18.35 6.55
C ASP A 106 7.31 18.16 5.91
N PRO A 107 6.21 18.62 6.55
CA PRO A 107 4.85 18.49 6.01
C PRO A 107 4.61 19.26 4.71
N ALA A 108 5.47 20.23 4.38
CA ALA A 108 5.39 20.96 3.10
C ALA A 108 5.82 20.11 1.89
N ILE A 109 6.59 19.04 2.12
CA ILE A 109 7.11 18.18 1.06
C ILE A 109 6.09 17.08 0.75
N LYS A 110 5.32 17.27 -0.33
CA LYS A 110 4.27 16.35 -0.80
C LYS A 110 4.77 15.41 -1.91
N GLU A 111 5.73 14.56 -1.57
CA GLU A 111 6.40 13.65 -2.52
C GLU A 111 6.10 12.15 -2.29
N CYS A 112 5.33 11.82 -1.26
CA CYS A 112 5.01 10.43 -0.95
C CYS A 112 3.72 9.99 -1.65
N SER A 113 3.67 8.71 -1.98
CA SER A 113 2.49 8.03 -2.51
C SER A 113 2.26 6.71 -1.77
N VAL A 114 1.01 6.29 -1.68
CA VAL A 114 0.61 4.93 -1.25
C VAL A 114 0.21 4.15 -2.49
N TYR A 115 0.67 2.91 -2.60
CA TYR A 115 0.46 2.06 -3.77
C TYR A 115 0.02 0.66 -3.37
N ILE A 116 -0.52 -0.06 -4.36
CA ILE A 116 -0.72 -1.50 -4.34
C ILE A 116 0.06 -2.14 -5.50
N VAL A 117 0.69 -3.28 -5.23
CA VAL A 117 1.34 -4.13 -6.23
C VAL A 117 0.80 -5.54 -6.15
N TRP A 118 0.69 -6.21 -7.30
CA TRP A 118 0.17 -7.58 -7.38
C TRP A 118 0.73 -8.33 -8.59
N TYR A 119 0.52 -9.65 -8.59
CA TYR A 119 0.70 -10.54 -9.73
C TYR A 119 -0.61 -11.26 -10.08
#